data_AF-A0A455U5I3-F1
#
_entry.id   AF-A0A455U5I3-F1
#
_cell.length_a   1.000
_cell.length_b   1.000
_cell.length_c   1.000
_cell.angle_alpha   90.00
_cell.angle_beta   90.00
_cell.angle_gamma   90.00
#
_symmetry.space_group_name_H-M   'P 1'
#
loop_
_entity.id
_entity.type
_entity.pdbx_description
1 polymer ?
#
loop_
_entity_poly.entity_id
_entity_poly.type
_entity_poly.pdbx_seq_one_letter_code
_entity_poly.pdbx_strand_id
1 'polypeptide(L)'
;MPVNMAGAGATLGSRNVKDADPDGYTLLGSHDTIALSKLAGTVDYSFDAFEPIALLTQTINIPTAHANHPVQSAEEIADYVSENPGQVRFSMIPSSTDHFFWAQFFQEAGIDMADVRLVGYPDTGEQVSALMAEEVDFAMFNLPSGGAFFEDGTFRALGIAHPERLDSMPDVPTLREQGIEMDHSTSRGVFAPKARPKKSSILSLMLTSRPWKTKKYRAVSKTSLARS
;
A
#
# COMPACT_ATOMS: atom_id res chain seq x y z
N MET A 1 18.85 5.23 15.41
CA MET A 1 18.06 3.99 15.29
C MET A 1 16.66 4.38 14.85
N PRO A 2 16.08 3.72 13.84
CA PRO A 2 14.66 3.93 13.51
C PRO A 2 13.80 3.49 14.70
N VAL A 3 12.82 4.31 15.05
CA VAL A 3 11.84 4.00 16.11
C VAL A 3 10.49 3.83 15.42
N ASN A 4 9.84 2.68 15.63
CA ASN A 4 8.47 2.49 15.18
C ASN A 4 7.51 3.12 16.19
N MET A 5 6.73 4.10 15.77
CA MET A 5 5.63 4.68 16.56
C MET A 5 4.29 4.18 16.00
N ALA A 6 3.94 2.95 16.35
CA ALA A 6 2.69 2.32 15.92
C ALA A 6 1.48 2.98 16.59
N GLY A 7 0.33 2.97 15.89
CA GLY A 7 -0.96 3.45 16.41
C GLY A 7 -1.69 4.41 15.49
N ALA A 8 -3.03 4.37 15.56
CA ALA A 8 -3.96 5.27 14.89
C ALA A 8 -3.67 5.51 13.39
N GLY A 9 -3.37 4.45 12.62
CA GLY A 9 -3.13 4.56 11.17
C GLY A 9 -1.93 5.44 10.81
N ALA A 10 -0.79 5.29 11.51
CA ALA A 10 0.43 6.09 11.31
C ALA A 10 0.29 7.60 11.64
N THR A 11 -0.82 8.03 12.24
CA THR A 11 -1.03 9.44 12.60
C THR A 11 -0.18 9.88 13.78
N LEU A 12 0.11 9.00 14.75
CA LEU A 12 0.95 9.36 15.90
C LEU A 12 2.36 9.76 15.48
N GLY A 13 3.04 8.88 14.73
CA GLY A 13 4.40 9.16 14.24
C GLY A 13 4.45 10.35 13.30
N SER A 14 3.44 10.52 12.43
CA SER A 14 3.41 11.66 11.50
C SER A 14 3.13 13.00 12.20
N ARG A 15 2.30 13.05 13.26
CA ARG A 15 2.14 14.27 14.08
C ARG A 15 3.45 14.66 14.76
N ASN A 16 4.13 13.69 15.38
CA ASN A 16 5.40 13.92 16.06
C ASN A 16 6.44 14.56 15.13
N VAL A 17 6.57 14.08 13.88
CA VAL A 17 7.51 14.68 12.93
C VAL A 17 6.98 16.00 12.36
N LYS A 18 5.67 16.12 12.10
CA LYS A 18 5.08 17.39 11.62
C LYS A 18 5.39 18.55 12.56
N ASP A 19 5.35 18.30 13.86
CA ASP A 19 5.52 19.32 14.91
C ASP A 19 6.99 19.48 15.37
N ALA A 20 7.93 18.68 14.83
CA ALA A 20 9.35 18.73 15.17
C ALA A 20 10.10 19.91 14.51
N ASP A 21 11.26 20.25 15.05
CA ASP A 21 12.13 21.26 14.44
C ASP A 21 12.71 20.78 13.08
N PRO A 22 12.72 21.63 12.03
CA PRO A 22 13.23 21.27 10.70
C PRO A 22 14.77 21.32 10.64
N ASP A 23 15.43 20.67 11.58
CA ASP A 23 16.89 20.67 11.76
C ASP A 23 17.61 19.52 11.03
N GLY A 24 16.85 18.52 10.57
CA GLY A 24 17.35 17.36 9.84
C GLY A 24 17.60 16.12 10.71
N TYR A 25 17.36 16.18 12.02
CA TYR A 25 17.55 15.04 12.93
C TYR A 25 16.27 14.23 13.17
N THR A 26 15.11 14.82 12.91
CA THR A 26 13.81 14.15 13.01
C THR A 26 13.22 13.97 11.62
N LEU A 27 13.08 12.72 11.18
CA LEU A 27 12.55 12.35 9.87
C LEU A 27 11.40 11.36 10.01
N LEU A 28 10.49 11.40 9.05
CA LEU A 28 9.34 10.50 8.95
C LEU A 28 9.56 9.53 7.79
N GLY A 29 9.65 8.24 8.08
CA GLY A 29 9.40 7.20 7.09
C GLY A 29 7.91 6.92 7.03
N SER A 30 7.25 7.17 5.90
CA SER A 30 5.81 6.92 5.77
C SER A 30 5.42 6.64 4.32
N HIS A 31 4.13 6.46 4.10
CA HIS A 31 3.52 6.14 2.81
C HIS A 31 2.16 6.83 2.68
N ASP A 32 1.38 6.44 1.66
CA ASP A 32 0.11 7.06 1.26
C ASP A 32 -0.93 7.18 2.38
N THR A 33 -0.79 6.38 3.45
CA THR A 33 -1.62 6.45 4.66
C THR A 33 -1.68 7.84 5.30
N ILE A 34 -0.69 8.73 5.10
CA ILE A 34 -0.79 10.14 5.52
C ILE A 34 -1.97 10.85 4.83
N ALA A 35 -2.11 10.69 3.52
CA ALA A 35 -3.21 11.29 2.77
C ALA A 35 -4.54 10.61 3.08
N LEU A 36 -4.52 9.28 3.23
CA LEU A 36 -5.72 8.50 3.55
C LEU A 36 -6.25 8.82 4.95
N SER A 37 -5.38 9.10 5.92
CA SER A 37 -5.79 9.54 7.26
C SER A 37 -6.51 10.89 7.25
N LYS A 38 -6.16 11.79 6.32
CA LYS A 38 -6.91 13.04 6.10
C LYS A 38 -8.29 12.77 5.50
N LEU A 39 -8.33 11.89 4.50
CA LEU A 39 -9.58 11.48 3.84
C LEU A 39 -10.54 10.81 4.84
N ALA A 40 -10.01 10.00 5.76
CA ALA A 40 -10.76 9.36 6.83
C ALA A 40 -11.18 10.33 7.97
N GLY A 41 -10.74 11.59 7.95
CA GLY A 41 -11.05 12.60 8.98
C GLY A 41 -10.27 12.45 10.28
N THR A 42 -9.29 11.54 10.36
CA THR A 42 -8.48 11.29 11.57
C THR A 42 -7.44 12.39 11.81
N VAL A 43 -6.99 13.05 10.74
CA VAL A 43 -6.10 14.22 10.76
C VAL A 43 -6.58 15.30 9.79
N ASP A 44 -6.11 16.53 9.97
CA ASP A 44 -6.42 17.68 9.11
C ASP A 44 -5.32 18.00 8.07
N TYR A 45 -4.25 17.21 8.04
CA TYR A 45 -3.08 17.43 7.20
C TYR A 45 -2.76 16.25 6.30
N SER A 46 -2.07 16.51 5.18
CA SER A 46 -1.55 15.49 4.28
C SER A 46 -0.06 15.72 4.03
N PHE A 47 0.48 15.22 2.91
CA PHE A 47 1.86 15.40 2.48
C PHE A 47 2.30 16.87 2.40
N ASP A 48 1.36 17.81 2.22
CA ASP A 48 1.62 19.24 2.19
C ASP A 48 2.12 19.80 3.54
N ALA A 49 2.00 19.06 4.63
CA ALA A 49 2.56 19.42 5.94
C ALA A 49 4.03 19.00 6.14
N PHE A 50 4.67 18.44 5.12
CA PHE A 50 6.05 17.94 5.19
C PHE A 50 6.88 18.41 3.99
N GLU A 51 8.20 18.37 4.13
CA GLU A 51 9.12 18.45 2.98
C GLU A 51 9.47 17.03 2.51
N PRO A 52 9.14 16.62 1.27
CA PRO A 52 9.54 15.32 0.75
C PRO A 52 11.04 15.28 0.47
N ILE A 53 11.74 14.27 0.99
CA ILE A 53 13.18 14.08 0.76
C ILE A 53 13.41 13.09 -0.38
N ALA A 54 12.82 11.91 -0.29
CA ALA A 54 13.01 10.85 -1.27
C ALA A 54 11.86 9.85 -1.27
N LEU A 55 11.47 9.40 -2.46
CA LEU A 55 10.74 8.15 -2.66
C LEU A 55 11.75 7.00 -2.50
N LEU A 56 11.42 6.03 -1.64
CA LEU A 56 12.27 4.87 -1.39
C LEU A 56 11.82 3.66 -2.21
N THR A 57 10.53 3.32 -2.12
CA THR A 57 9.96 2.13 -2.74
C THR A 57 8.53 2.39 -3.19
N GLN A 58 8.10 1.66 -4.22
CA GLN A 58 6.69 1.48 -4.55
C GLN A 58 6.40 -0.01 -4.49
N THR A 59 5.37 -0.38 -3.74
CA THR A 59 4.95 -1.78 -3.63
C THR A 59 3.61 -1.93 -4.32
N ILE A 60 3.59 -2.74 -5.37
CA ILE A 60 2.39 -3.00 -6.17
C ILE A 60 1.43 -3.87 -5.34
N ASN A 61 0.16 -3.51 -5.36
CA ASN A 61 -0.87 -4.21 -4.63
C ASN A 61 -1.38 -5.42 -5.45
N ILE A 62 -1.64 -6.51 -4.75
CA ILE A 62 -1.98 -7.82 -5.32
C ILE A 62 -3.19 -8.38 -4.54
N PRO A 63 -4.41 -8.35 -5.10
CA PRO A 63 -5.53 -9.09 -4.53
C PRO A 63 -5.19 -10.58 -4.50
N THR A 64 -5.49 -11.21 -3.37
CA THR A 64 -4.97 -12.52 -3.01
C THR A 64 -6.07 -13.37 -2.39
N ALA A 65 -6.09 -14.65 -2.73
CA ALA A 65 -6.89 -15.67 -2.05
C ALA A 65 -5.99 -16.81 -1.50
N HIS A 66 -6.54 -17.67 -0.65
CA HIS A 66 -5.90 -18.94 -0.33
C HIS A 66 -5.86 -19.85 -1.56
N ALA A 67 -4.89 -20.77 -1.64
CA ALA A 67 -4.63 -21.54 -2.85
C ALA A 67 -5.79 -22.40 -3.37
N ASN A 68 -6.63 -22.91 -2.46
CA ASN A 68 -7.76 -23.78 -2.76
C ASN A 68 -9.09 -23.04 -2.98
N HIS A 69 -9.07 -21.70 -2.97
CA HIS A 69 -10.28 -20.91 -3.19
C HIS A 69 -10.83 -21.16 -4.60
N PRO A 70 -12.16 -21.23 -4.80
CA PRO A 70 -12.74 -21.45 -6.12
C PRO A 70 -12.42 -20.32 -7.12
N VAL A 71 -12.33 -19.07 -6.64
CA VAL A 71 -11.92 -17.91 -7.45
C VAL A 71 -10.42 -17.98 -7.77
N GLN A 72 -10.09 -17.99 -9.05
CA GLN A 72 -8.71 -18.14 -9.55
C GLN A 72 -8.12 -16.87 -10.16
N SER A 73 -8.96 -15.88 -10.43
CA SER A 73 -8.60 -14.59 -11.04
C SER A 73 -9.36 -13.44 -10.38
N ALA A 74 -8.91 -12.21 -10.57
CA ALA A 74 -9.58 -11.03 -10.02
C ALA A 74 -10.91 -10.71 -10.75
N GLU A 75 -11.02 -11.03 -12.05
CA GLU A 75 -12.28 -10.86 -12.82
C GLU A 75 -13.43 -11.72 -12.26
N GLU A 76 -13.13 -12.90 -11.72
CA GLU A 76 -14.11 -13.80 -11.12
C GLU A 76 -14.66 -13.31 -9.76
N ILE A 77 -14.03 -12.31 -9.12
CA ILE A 77 -14.46 -11.84 -7.79
C ILE A 77 -15.87 -11.25 -7.84
N ALA A 78 -16.21 -10.50 -8.88
CA ALA A 78 -17.53 -9.87 -9.00
C ALA A 78 -18.65 -10.91 -9.10
N ASP A 79 -18.44 -11.95 -9.91
CA ASP A 79 -19.38 -13.06 -10.04
C ASP A 79 -19.52 -13.83 -8.71
N TYR A 80 -18.40 -14.12 -8.04
CA TYR A 80 -18.43 -14.81 -6.75
C TYR A 80 -19.17 -14.02 -5.67
N VAL A 81 -19.03 -12.68 -5.64
CA VAL A 81 -19.80 -11.80 -4.75
C VAL A 81 -21.28 -11.81 -5.10
N SER A 82 -21.62 -11.71 -6.38
CA SER A 82 -23.00 -11.74 -6.88
C SER A 82 -23.73 -13.04 -6.53
N GLU A 83 -23.02 -14.17 -6.56
CA GLU A 83 -23.55 -15.48 -6.14
C GLU A 83 -23.68 -15.63 -4.62
N ASN A 84 -22.91 -14.85 -3.84
CA ASN A 84 -22.81 -14.97 -2.38
C ASN A 84 -22.96 -13.61 -1.66
N PRO A 85 -24.04 -12.84 -1.92
CA PRO A 85 -24.16 -11.47 -1.44
C PRO A 85 -24.21 -11.43 0.09
N GLY A 86 -23.41 -10.53 0.66
CA GLY A 86 -23.26 -10.32 2.10
C GLY A 86 -22.46 -11.41 2.82
N GLN A 87 -21.91 -12.39 2.11
CA GLN A 87 -21.14 -13.51 2.69
C GLN A 87 -19.64 -13.43 2.40
N VAL A 88 -19.23 -12.83 1.27
CA VAL A 88 -17.82 -12.75 0.88
C VAL A 88 -17.04 -11.78 1.77
N ARG A 89 -15.94 -12.26 2.35
CA ARG A 89 -15.14 -11.57 3.37
C ARG A 89 -13.83 -11.08 2.77
N PHE A 90 -13.59 -9.78 2.88
CA PHE A 90 -12.36 -9.13 2.46
C PHE A 90 -11.64 -8.59 3.69
N SER A 91 -10.41 -9.03 3.92
CA SER A 91 -9.59 -8.44 4.99
C SER A 91 -9.16 -7.02 4.64
N MET A 92 -9.09 -6.17 5.66
CA MET A 92 -8.62 -4.79 5.55
C MET A 92 -8.04 -4.30 6.88
N ILE A 93 -7.21 -3.27 6.83
CA ILE A 93 -6.73 -2.50 7.96
C ILE A 93 -7.46 -1.15 7.87
N PRO A 94 -8.25 -0.78 8.89
CA PRO A 94 -9.02 0.45 8.87
C PRO A 94 -8.19 1.69 8.51
N SER A 95 -8.70 2.46 7.56
CA SER A 95 -8.08 3.70 7.05
C SER A 95 -6.66 3.54 6.45
N SER A 96 -6.28 2.33 6.04
CA SER A 96 -4.99 2.04 5.41
C SER A 96 -5.11 1.86 3.88
N THR A 97 -3.98 1.75 3.18
CA THR A 97 -3.95 1.58 1.71
C THR A 97 -4.71 0.35 1.22
N ASP A 98 -4.84 -0.69 2.05
CA ASP A 98 -5.60 -1.91 1.72
C ASP A 98 -7.13 -1.69 1.72
N HIS A 99 -7.64 -0.91 2.66
CA HIS A 99 -9.05 -0.54 2.73
C HIS A 99 -9.46 0.25 1.50
N PHE A 100 -8.67 1.27 1.16
CA PHE A 100 -8.96 2.12 0.02
C PHE A 100 -8.70 1.41 -1.32
N PHE A 101 -7.75 0.46 -1.34
CA PHE A 101 -7.60 -0.46 -2.46
C PHE A 101 -8.90 -1.23 -2.72
N TRP A 102 -9.49 -1.86 -1.70
CA TRP A 102 -10.74 -2.59 -1.87
C TRP A 102 -11.91 -1.67 -2.26
N ALA A 103 -12.02 -0.48 -1.67
CA ALA A 103 -13.05 0.47 -2.05
C ALA A 103 -12.97 0.86 -3.54
N GLN A 104 -11.75 1.11 -4.06
CA GLN A 104 -11.55 1.37 -5.48
C GLN A 104 -11.80 0.12 -6.33
N PHE A 105 -11.32 -1.05 -5.89
CA PHE A 105 -11.52 -2.31 -6.59
C PHE A 105 -13.01 -2.61 -6.78
N PHE A 106 -13.82 -2.46 -5.74
CA PHE A 106 -15.26 -2.69 -5.83
C PHE A 106 -15.94 -1.74 -6.83
N GLN A 107 -15.53 -0.47 -6.84
CA GLN A 107 -16.03 0.50 -7.81
C GLN A 107 -15.70 0.10 -9.25
N GLU A 108 -14.45 -0.27 -9.52
CA GLU A 108 -14.00 -0.64 -10.88
C GLU A 108 -14.54 -2.01 -11.32
N ALA A 109 -14.75 -2.94 -10.39
CA ALA A 109 -15.31 -4.26 -10.65
C ALA A 109 -16.85 -4.30 -10.64
N GLY A 110 -17.52 -3.18 -10.35
CA GLY A 110 -18.99 -3.11 -10.29
C GLY A 110 -19.63 -3.85 -9.12
N ILE A 111 -18.90 -4.01 -8.01
CA ILE A 111 -19.36 -4.67 -6.78
C ILE A 111 -19.99 -3.64 -5.85
N ASP A 112 -21.21 -3.90 -5.36
CA ASP A 112 -21.82 -3.08 -4.31
C ASP A 112 -21.15 -3.40 -2.96
N MET A 113 -20.73 -2.35 -2.24
CA MET A 113 -20.18 -2.50 -0.89
C MET A 113 -21.16 -3.16 0.09
N ALA A 114 -22.47 -3.09 -0.17
CA ALA A 114 -23.48 -3.77 0.64
C ALA A 114 -23.43 -5.30 0.52
N ASP A 115 -22.87 -5.83 -0.57
CA ASP A 115 -22.80 -7.26 -0.86
C ASP A 115 -21.51 -7.91 -0.34
N VAL A 116 -20.63 -7.15 0.31
CA VAL A 116 -19.35 -7.66 0.85
C VAL A 116 -19.21 -7.40 2.34
N ARG A 117 -18.35 -8.18 2.98
CA ARG A 117 -17.95 -8.00 4.38
C ARG A 117 -16.49 -7.60 4.47
N LEU A 118 -16.24 -6.32 4.76
CA LEU A 118 -14.90 -5.86 5.14
C LEU A 118 -14.61 -6.24 6.59
N VAL A 119 -13.59 -7.09 6.80
CA VAL A 119 -13.15 -7.58 8.11
C VAL A 119 -11.87 -6.87 8.51
N GLY A 120 -11.92 -6.12 9.62
CA GLY A 120 -10.82 -5.28 10.09
C GLY A 120 -9.76 -6.03 10.89
N TYR A 121 -8.49 -5.81 10.56
CA TYR A 121 -7.32 -6.32 11.26
C TYR A 121 -6.36 -5.17 11.62
N PRO A 122 -5.55 -5.30 12.69
CA PRO A 122 -4.62 -4.27 13.14
C PRO A 122 -3.38 -4.14 12.25
N ASP A 123 -2.95 -5.23 11.60
CA ASP A 123 -1.79 -5.27 10.72
C ASP A 123 -1.84 -6.43 9.70
N THR A 124 -0.87 -6.45 8.78
CA THR A 124 -0.76 -7.45 7.72
C THR A 124 -0.45 -8.86 8.25
N GLY A 125 0.20 -9.01 9.40
CA GLY A 125 0.49 -10.32 9.98
C GLY A 125 -0.78 -11.04 10.44
N GLU A 126 -1.72 -10.30 11.01
CA GLU A 126 -3.04 -10.85 11.35
C GLU A 126 -3.87 -11.16 10.09
N GLN A 127 -3.81 -10.34 9.03
CA GLN A 127 -4.45 -10.66 7.74
C GLN A 127 -3.93 -11.95 7.11
N VAL A 128 -2.60 -12.16 7.15
CA VAL A 128 -1.97 -13.40 6.67
C VAL A 128 -2.48 -14.60 7.47
N SER A 129 -2.56 -14.48 8.80
CA SER A 129 -3.08 -15.55 9.66
C SER A 129 -4.55 -15.86 9.36
N ALA A 130 -5.38 -14.84 9.18
CA ALA A 130 -6.80 -14.98 8.85
C ALA A 130 -7.03 -15.63 7.48
N LEU A 131 -6.24 -15.26 6.47
CA LEU A 131 -6.34 -15.88 5.14
C LEU A 131 -5.89 -17.34 5.16
N MET A 132 -4.81 -17.66 5.88
CA MET A 132 -4.38 -19.06 6.08
C MET A 132 -5.42 -19.91 6.83
N ALA A 133 -6.14 -19.29 7.77
CA ALA A 133 -7.21 -19.95 8.53
C ALA A 133 -8.56 -19.96 7.78
N GLU A 134 -8.62 -19.41 6.56
CA GLU A 134 -9.85 -19.28 5.76
C GLU A 134 -10.97 -18.47 6.48
N GLU A 135 -10.57 -17.59 7.40
CA GLU A 135 -11.45 -16.65 8.10
C GLU A 135 -11.88 -15.47 7.22
N VAL A 136 -11.15 -15.24 6.13
CA VAL A 136 -11.48 -14.30 5.05
C VAL A 136 -11.27 -14.99 3.71
N ASP A 137 -11.98 -14.54 2.69
CA ASP A 137 -11.91 -15.10 1.34
C ASP A 137 -10.79 -14.42 0.55
N PHE A 138 -10.65 -13.10 0.74
CA PHE A 138 -9.67 -12.28 0.04
C PHE A 138 -8.85 -11.36 0.96
N ALA A 139 -7.60 -11.12 0.57
CA ALA A 139 -6.70 -10.16 1.19
C ALA A 139 -5.96 -9.34 0.12
N MET A 140 -5.43 -8.19 0.51
CA MET A 140 -4.55 -7.39 -0.35
C MET A 140 -3.13 -7.46 0.20
N PHE A 141 -2.21 -8.01 -0.59
CA PHE A 141 -0.79 -8.09 -0.27
C PHE A 141 0.08 -7.38 -1.31
N ASN A 142 1.39 -7.42 -1.07
CA ASN A 142 2.43 -7.01 -2.02
C ASN A 142 3.56 -8.04 -1.95
N LEU A 143 4.52 -7.99 -2.89
CA LEU A 143 5.65 -8.93 -2.90
C LEU A 143 6.40 -9.04 -1.55
N PRO A 144 6.72 -7.94 -0.84
CA PRO A 144 7.33 -8.06 0.49
C PRO A 144 6.54 -8.83 1.53
N SER A 145 5.19 -8.77 1.51
CA SER A 145 4.35 -9.44 2.51
C SER A 145 3.80 -10.80 2.04
N GLY A 146 3.64 -10.98 0.73
CA GLY A 146 2.98 -12.14 0.11
C GLY A 146 3.90 -13.01 -0.75
N GLY A 147 5.08 -12.51 -1.15
CA GLY A 147 5.95 -13.14 -2.15
C GLY A 147 6.29 -14.59 -1.85
N ALA A 148 6.75 -14.88 -0.63
CA ALA A 148 7.07 -16.25 -0.23
C ALA A 148 5.84 -17.19 -0.30
N PHE A 149 4.65 -16.69 0.06
CA PHE A 149 3.41 -17.47 -0.01
C PHE A 149 2.89 -17.66 -1.45
N PHE A 150 3.24 -16.75 -2.36
CA PHE A 150 2.96 -16.93 -3.78
C PHE A 150 3.94 -17.96 -4.40
N GLU A 151 5.21 -17.90 -4.00
CA GLU A 151 6.25 -18.82 -4.46
C GLU A 151 6.01 -20.26 -4.00
N ASP A 152 5.60 -20.46 -2.74
CA ASP A 152 5.33 -21.79 -2.18
C ASP A 152 3.92 -22.32 -2.49
N GLY A 153 3.06 -21.47 -3.10
CA GLY A 153 1.71 -21.82 -3.49
C GLY A 153 0.71 -21.88 -2.33
N THR A 154 1.03 -21.36 -1.15
CA THR A 154 0.08 -21.20 -0.03
C THR A 154 -1.04 -20.23 -0.40
N PHE A 155 -0.69 -19.15 -1.11
CA PHE A 155 -1.63 -18.13 -1.58
C PHE A 155 -1.58 -17.98 -3.10
N ARG A 156 -2.71 -17.55 -3.65
CA ARG A 156 -2.86 -17.23 -5.08
C ARG A 156 -2.95 -15.74 -5.27
N ALA A 157 -2.01 -15.17 -6.04
CA ALA A 157 -2.13 -13.83 -6.58
C ALA A 157 -3.18 -13.82 -7.71
N LEU A 158 -4.27 -13.07 -7.51
CA LEU A 158 -5.40 -13.02 -8.44
C LEU A 158 -5.22 -11.96 -9.53
N GLY A 159 -4.36 -10.97 -9.29
CA GLY A 159 -4.03 -9.97 -10.29
C GLY A 159 -2.95 -9.00 -9.82
N ILE A 160 -2.33 -8.30 -10.76
CA ILE A 160 -1.32 -7.27 -10.49
C ILE A 160 -1.95 -5.88 -10.71
N ALA A 161 -2.00 -5.03 -9.68
CA ALA A 161 -2.50 -3.65 -9.80
C ALA A 161 -1.43 -2.71 -10.39
N HIS A 162 -0.97 -3.00 -11.60
CA HIS A 162 0.07 -2.26 -12.31
C HIS A 162 -0.22 -2.28 -13.83
N PRO A 163 0.25 -1.29 -14.62
CA PRO A 163 0.02 -1.28 -16.06
C PRO A 163 0.57 -2.48 -16.83
N GLU A 164 1.59 -3.13 -16.27
CA GLU A 164 2.31 -4.26 -16.85
C GLU A 164 2.49 -5.35 -15.80
N ARG A 165 2.56 -6.61 -16.24
CA ARG A 165 2.87 -7.75 -15.37
C ARG A 165 4.24 -7.58 -14.72
N LEU A 166 4.45 -8.28 -13.61
CA LEU A 166 5.76 -8.30 -12.94
C LEU A 166 6.66 -9.34 -13.58
N ASP A 167 7.92 -8.99 -13.81
CA ASP A 167 8.93 -9.94 -14.32
C ASP A 167 9.08 -11.17 -13.40
N SER A 168 8.85 -10.99 -12.09
CA SER A 168 8.87 -12.06 -11.09
C SER A 168 7.58 -12.89 -11.01
N MET A 169 6.49 -12.43 -11.62
CA MET A 169 5.20 -13.12 -11.67
C MET A 169 4.59 -13.05 -13.08
N PRO A 170 5.30 -13.55 -14.11
CA PRO A 170 4.91 -13.34 -15.51
C PRO A 170 3.56 -14.01 -15.87
N ASP A 171 3.20 -15.05 -15.14
CA ASP A 171 1.97 -15.81 -15.35
C ASP A 171 0.73 -15.14 -14.73
N VAL A 172 0.91 -14.17 -13.84
CA VAL A 172 -0.21 -13.46 -13.19
C VAL A 172 -0.61 -12.25 -14.03
N PRO A 173 -1.86 -12.20 -14.54
CA PRO A 173 -2.34 -11.05 -15.31
C PRO A 173 -2.47 -9.80 -14.43
N THR A 174 -2.37 -8.64 -15.06
CA THR A 174 -2.74 -7.36 -14.45
C THR A 174 -4.24 -7.28 -14.22
N LEU A 175 -4.68 -6.34 -13.38
CA LEU A 175 -6.11 -6.04 -13.23
C LEU A 175 -6.72 -5.52 -14.54
N ARG A 176 -5.98 -4.73 -15.30
CA ARG A 176 -6.42 -4.21 -16.60
C ARG A 176 -6.62 -5.29 -17.66
N GLU A 177 -5.72 -6.28 -17.71
CA GLU A 177 -5.89 -7.45 -18.59
C GLU A 177 -7.16 -8.25 -18.26
N GLN A 178 -7.66 -8.13 -17.03
CA GLN A 178 -8.87 -8.75 -16.50
C GLN A 178 -10.09 -7.80 -16.55
N GLY A 179 -10.00 -6.67 -17.27
CA GLY A 179 -11.11 -5.73 -17.44
C GLY A 179 -11.39 -4.82 -16.24
N ILE A 180 -10.51 -4.80 -15.22
CA ILE A 180 -10.61 -3.94 -14.04
C ILE A 180 -9.63 -2.78 -14.23
N GLU A 181 -10.13 -1.58 -14.52
CA GLU A 181 -9.35 -0.39 -14.90
C GLU A 181 -8.63 0.28 -13.71
N MET A 182 -7.78 -0.47 -13.03
CA MET A 182 -7.14 -0.08 -11.78
C MET A 182 -5.64 -0.37 -11.80
N ASP A 183 -4.85 0.70 -11.59
CA ASP A 183 -3.46 0.58 -11.14
C ASP A 183 -3.38 1.07 -9.70
N HIS A 184 -2.67 0.34 -8.84
CA HIS A 184 -2.49 0.78 -7.47
C HIS A 184 -1.16 0.26 -6.88
N SER A 185 -0.34 1.21 -6.46
CA SER A 185 0.90 0.92 -5.73
C SER A 185 0.97 1.79 -4.48
N THR A 186 1.50 1.22 -3.41
CA THR A 186 1.78 1.95 -2.17
C THR A 186 3.17 2.58 -2.26
N SER A 187 3.23 3.91 -2.27
CA SER A 187 4.46 4.69 -2.35
C SER A 187 5.01 4.97 -0.95
N ARG A 188 6.26 4.59 -0.69
CA ARG A 188 6.92 4.78 0.61
C ARG A 188 8.10 5.73 0.46
N GLY A 189 8.18 6.72 1.34
CA GLY A 189 9.17 7.78 1.27
C GLY A 189 9.64 8.28 2.63
N VAL A 190 10.63 9.15 2.57
CA VAL A 190 11.15 9.89 3.71
C VAL A 190 10.74 11.35 3.59
N PHE A 191 10.25 11.89 4.69
CA PHE A 191 9.77 13.25 4.81
C PHE A 191 10.46 13.95 5.99
N ALA A 192 10.69 15.24 5.87
CA ALA A 192 11.13 16.11 6.95
C ALA A 192 9.99 17.03 7.42
N PRO A 193 10.10 17.60 8.63
CA PRO A 193 9.21 18.67 9.07
C PRO A 193 9.24 19.84 8.08
N LYS A 194 8.10 20.49 7.88
CA LYS A 194 8.02 21.62 6.94
C LYS A 194 8.93 22.77 7.38
N ALA A 195 9.77 23.26 6.48
CA ALA A 195 10.67 24.35 6.80
C ALA A 195 9.88 25.65 7.01
N ARG A 196 10.00 26.28 8.20
CA ARG A 196 9.53 27.66 8.38
C ARG A 196 10.45 28.60 7.59
N PRO A 197 9.96 29.69 6.96
CA PRO A 197 10.70 30.51 5.98
C PRO A 197 12.02 31.17 6.44
N LYS A 198 12.51 30.93 7.66
CA LYS A 198 13.63 31.67 8.27
C LYS A 198 14.80 30.84 8.81
N LYS A 199 14.91 29.54 8.55
CA LYS A 199 16.08 28.76 9.01
C LYS A 199 16.78 28.03 7.86
N SER A 200 18.05 28.40 7.67
CA SER A 200 19.04 27.58 6.97
C SER A 200 19.31 26.35 7.83
N SER A 201 18.95 25.17 7.34
CA SER A 201 19.26 23.89 8.00
C SER A 201 19.92 22.93 7.00
N ILE A 202 20.50 21.84 7.53
CA ILE A 202 21.07 20.73 6.73
C ILE A 202 20.07 20.21 5.68
N LEU A 203 18.77 20.33 5.96
CA LEU A 203 17.70 20.02 5.02
C LEU A 203 17.77 20.88 3.75
N SER A 204 18.14 22.16 3.85
CA SER A 204 18.37 23.02 2.68
C SER A 204 19.51 22.48 1.81
N LEU A 205 20.58 21.92 2.41
CA LEU A 205 21.67 21.28 1.67
C LEU A 205 21.23 19.96 1.00
N MET A 206 20.44 19.13 1.68
CA MET A 206 19.89 17.89 1.09
C MET A 206 18.91 18.18 -0.06
N LEU A 207 18.05 19.20 0.09
CA LEU A 207 17.07 19.58 -0.93
C LEU A 207 17.71 20.29 -2.14
N THR A 208 18.74 21.11 -1.91
CA THR A 208 19.47 21.80 -2.99
C THR A 208 20.42 20.86 -3.75
N SER A 209 20.99 19.86 -3.09
CA SER A 209 21.85 18.86 -3.76
C SER A 209 21.09 17.90 -4.68
N ARG A 210 19.74 17.87 -4.62
CA ARG A 210 18.85 17.06 -5.48
C ARG A 210 19.40 15.66 -5.78
N PRO A 211 19.74 14.84 -4.77
CA PRO A 211 20.36 13.54 -4.99
C PRO A 211 19.51 12.59 -5.85
N TRP A 212 18.19 12.74 -5.85
CA TRP A 212 17.26 11.96 -6.72
C TRP A 212 17.38 12.26 -8.23
N LYS A 213 18.04 13.36 -8.62
CA LYS A 213 18.37 13.65 -10.04
C LYS A 213 19.66 12.96 -10.51
N THR A 214 20.41 12.34 -9.61
CA THR A 214 21.66 11.66 -9.98
C THR A 214 21.36 10.32 -10.66
N LYS A 215 22.16 9.95 -11.68
CA LYS A 215 22.03 8.68 -12.42
C LYS A 215 22.05 7.45 -11.50
N LYS A 216 22.75 7.52 -10.36
CA LYS A 216 22.82 6.45 -9.35
C LYS A 216 21.47 6.19 -8.68
N TYR A 217 20.69 7.22 -8.36
CA TYR A 217 19.39 7.04 -7.69
C TYR A 217 18.33 6.44 -8.63
N ARG A 218 18.31 6.85 -9.91
CA ARG A 218 17.47 6.22 -10.95
C ARG A 218 17.81 4.76 -11.24
N ALA A 219 19.07 4.38 -11.02
CA ALA A 219 19.51 3.00 -11.18
C ALA A 219 18.99 2.13 -10.02
N VAL A 220 19.06 2.60 -8.77
CA VAL A 220 18.55 1.84 -7.60
C VAL A 220 17.03 1.67 -7.67
N SER A 221 16.28 2.70 -8.09
CA SER A 221 14.82 2.57 -8.27
C SER A 221 14.46 1.58 -9.39
N LYS A 222 15.22 1.53 -10.49
CA LYS A 222 15.04 0.52 -11.54
C LYS A 222 15.48 -0.88 -11.12
N THR A 223 16.50 -0.99 -10.26
CA THR A 223 16.99 -2.31 -9.80
C THR A 223 16.08 -2.90 -8.73
N SER A 224 15.39 -2.08 -7.94
CA SER A 224 14.32 -2.50 -7.03
C SER A 224 13.08 -3.02 -7.76
N LEU A 225 12.87 -2.62 -9.02
CA LEU A 225 11.81 -3.14 -9.89
C LEU A 225 12.25 -4.38 -10.69
N ALA A 226 13.56 -4.67 -10.76
CA ALA A 226 14.13 -5.78 -11.53
C ALA A 226 14.73 -6.89 -10.66
N ARG A 227 14.64 -6.77 -9.32
CA ARG A 227 15.06 -7.78 -8.34
C ARG A 227 14.07 -7.81 -7.18
N SER A 228 12.87 -8.29 -7.47
CA SER A 228 11.94 -8.91 -6.53
C SER A 228 10.95 -9.70 -7.34
#